data_AF-A0AA37RGJ3-F1
#
_entry.id   AF-A0AA37RGJ3-F1
#
_cell.length_a   1.000
_cell.length_b   1.000
_cell.length_c   1.000
_cell.angle_alpha   90.00
_cell.angle_beta   90.00
_cell.angle_gamma   90.00
#
_symmetry.space_group_name_H-M   'P 1'
#
loop_
_entity.id
_entity.type
_entity.pdbx_description
1 polymer ?
#
loop_
_entity_poly.entity_id
_entity_poly.type
_entity_poly.pdbx_seq_one_letter_code
_entity_poly.pdbx_strand_id
1 'polypeptide(L)'
;MQVFYIILCVAGAALPLSQFVPWLAVHNLNIPLLVQQATSDNIAAFAWADVLISGIAVAVFVIVEGRRLAMRRLWVPLCCLAVGPSLALPLFLFFRERHLAAAGLDAVVLD
;
A
#
# COMPACT_ATOMS: atom_id res chain seq x y z
N MET A 1 -3.80 1.48 -18.42
CA MET A 1 -3.99 1.80 -16.98
C MET A 1 -2.81 1.41 -16.10
N GLN A 2 -2.03 0.38 -16.46
CA GLN A 2 -0.88 -0.11 -15.66
C GLN A 2 0.23 0.93 -15.37
N VAL A 3 0.55 1.83 -16.32
CA VAL A 3 1.56 2.87 -16.11
C VAL A 3 1.15 3.86 -15.01
N PHE A 4 -0.14 4.18 -14.92
CA PHE A 4 -0.67 5.07 -13.89
C PHE A 4 -0.53 4.46 -12.49
N TYR A 5 -0.77 3.16 -12.34
CA TYR A 5 -0.56 2.44 -11.09
C TYR A 5 0.91 2.36 -10.69
N ILE A 6 1.82 2.20 -11.67
CA ILE A 6 3.27 2.22 -11.41
C ILE A 6 3.72 3.59 -10.92
N ILE A 7 3.25 4.67 -11.55
CA ILE A 7 3.56 6.05 -11.13
C ILE A 7 3.06 6.30 -9.70
N LEU A 8 1.82 5.88 -9.39
CA LEU A 8 1.28 5.98 -8.03
C LEU A 8 2.08 5.14 -7.01
N CYS A 9 2.55 3.95 -7.40
CA CYS A 9 3.42 3.11 -6.57
C CYS A 9 4.73 3.84 -6.23
N VAL A 10 5.39 4.38 -7.26
CA VAL A 10 6.67 5.09 -7.10
C VAL A 10 6.47 6.36 -6.27
N ALA A 11 5.46 7.16 -6.56
CA ALA A 11 5.14 8.36 -5.79
C ALA A 11 4.77 8.04 -4.33
N GLY A 12 3.96 6.99 -4.13
CA GLY A 12 3.50 6.53 -2.83
C GLY A 12 4.58 5.94 -1.94
N ALA A 13 5.68 5.43 -2.51
CA ALA A 13 6.86 5.01 -1.76
C ALA A 13 7.90 6.13 -1.61
N ALA A 14 8.15 6.89 -2.68
CA ALA A 14 9.16 7.94 -2.70
C ALA A 14 8.81 9.09 -1.75
N LEU A 15 7.54 9.51 -1.68
CA LEU A 15 7.12 10.61 -0.82
C LEU A 15 7.34 10.29 0.67
N PRO A 16 6.83 9.17 1.23
CA PRO A 16 7.09 8.83 2.63
C PRO A 16 8.57 8.58 2.90
N LEU A 17 9.26 7.82 2.03
CA LEU A 17 10.68 7.50 2.24
C LEU A 17 11.57 8.74 2.16
N SER A 18 11.25 9.71 1.29
CA SER A 18 12.03 10.95 1.18
C SER A 18 12.02 11.79 2.45
N GLN A 19 10.94 11.72 3.23
CA GLN A 19 10.83 12.43 4.52
C GLN A 19 11.37 11.57 5.67
N PHE A 20 11.14 10.25 5.62
CA PHE A 20 11.54 9.32 6.67
C PHE A 20 13.05 9.06 6.71
N VAL A 21 13.71 8.90 5.55
CA VAL A 21 15.15 8.60 5.46
C VAL A 21 16.04 9.69 6.07
N PRO A 22 15.90 10.99 5.73
CA PRO A 22 16.71 12.03 6.36
C PRO A 22 16.40 12.19 7.86
N TRP A 23 15.14 11.97 8.27
CA TRP A 23 14.78 11.97 9.69
C TRP A 23 15.47 10.83 10.46
N LEU A 24 15.48 9.62 9.89
CA LEU A 24 16.14 8.44 10.47
C LEU A 24 17.66 8.62 10.55
N ALA A 25 18.26 9.27 9.55
CA ALA A 25 19.69 9.56 9.52
C ALA A 25 20.12 10.54 10.63
N VAL A 26 19.23 11.43 11.06
CA VAL A 26 19.50 12.43 12.11
C VAL A 26 19.15 11.90 13.51
N HIS A 27 18.02 11.18 13.65
CA HIS A 27 17.49 10.80 14.96
C HIS A 27 17.70 9.32 15.34
N ASN A 28 18.27 8.51 14.45
CA ASN A 28 18.36 7.04 14.58
C ASN A 28 16.97 6.39 14.76
N LEU A 29 16.91 5.10 15.12
CA LEU A 29 15.67 4.35 15.39
C LEU A 29 15.03 4.75 16.74
N ASN A 30 14.81 6.04 16.95
CA ASN A 30 14.27 6.58 18.20
C ASN A 30 12.74 6.67 18.13
N ILE A 31 12.09 5.50 18.24
CA ILE A 31 10.61 5.33 18.19
C ILE A 31 9.88 6.32 19.13
N PRO A 32 10.31 6.56 20.39
CA PRO A 32 9.62 7.49 21.29
C PRO A 32 9.60 8.92 20.75
N LEU A 33 10.70 9.38 20.15
CA LEU A 33 10.83 10.71 19.57
C LEU A 33 9.96 10.86 18.32
N LEU A 34 9.85 9.78 17.54
CA LEU A 34 9.00 9.70 16.35
C LEU A 34 7.53 9.88 16.71
N VAL A 35 7.06 9.16 17.74
CA VAL A 35 5.69 9.31 18.24
C VAL A 35 5.48 10.72 18.76
N GLN A 36 6.42 11.26 19.54
CA GLN A 36 6.30 12.62 20.09
C GLN A 36 6.16 13.69 19.00
N GLN A 37 6.96 13.63 17.92
CA GLN A 37 6.86 14.54 16.78
C GLN A 37 5.65 14.27 15.89
N ALA A 38 5.23 13.01 15.75
CA ALA A 38 4.00 12.67 15.03
C ALA A 38 2.74 13.21 15.73
N THR A 39 2.79 13.35 17.07
CA THR A 39 1.69 13.86 17.89
C THR A 39 1.90 15.28 18.43
N SER A 40 3.00 15.97 18.06
CA SER A 40 3.30 17.31 18.59
C SER A 40 2.34 18.37 18.05
N ASP A 41 1.88 18.19 16.81
CA ASP A 41 0.90 19.06 16.16
C ASP A 41 -0.39 18.30 15.85
N ASN A 42 -1.53 18.96 16.08
CA ASN A 42 -2.85 18.40 15.78
C ASN A 42 -2.99 17.99 14.29
N ILE A 43 -2.34 18.73 13.39
CA ILE A 43 -2.36 18.44 11.94
C ILE A 43 -1.50 17.20 11.63
N ALA A 44 -0.35 17.05 12.28
CA ALA A 44 0.50 15.86 12.12
C ALA A 44 -0.22 14.62 12.66
N ALA A 45 -0.84 14.72 13.84
CA ALA A 45 -1.62 13.65 14.43
C ALA A 45 -2.78 13.21 13.52
N PHE A 46 -3.48 14.16 12.90
CA PHE A 46 -4.54 13.88 11.93
C PHE A 46 -3.99 13.14 10.69
N ALA A 47 -2.88 13.61 10.11
CA ALA A 47 -2.28 12.97 8.94
C ALA A 47 -1.82 11.53 9.24
N TRP A 48 -1.19 11.30 10.40
CA TRP A 48 -0.79 9.95 10.81
C TRP A 48 -1.99 9.04 11.11
N ALA A 49 -3.04 9.56 11.76
CA ALA A 49 -4.27 8.82 12.00
C ALA A 49 -4.97 8.42 10.69
N ASP A 50 -5.03 9.33 9.71
CA ASP A 50 -5.60 9.07 8.38
C ASP A 50 -4.78 8.01 7.61
N VAL A 51 -3.44 8.08 7.67
CA VAL A 51 -2.56 7.04 7.10
C VAL A 51 -2.77 5.69 7.78
N LEU A 52 -2.97 5.65 9.09
CA LEU A 52 -3.22 4.42 9.84
C LEU A 52 -4.58 3.79 9.45
N ILE A 53 -5.63 4.61 9.42
CA ILE A 53 -6.99 4.18 9.08
C ILE A 53 -7.06 3.73 7.61
N SER A 54 -6.45 4.48 6.69
CA SER A 54 -6.36 4.08 5.27
C SER A 54 -5.54 2.80 5.11
N GLY A 55 -4.46 2.60 5.88
CA GLY A 55 -3.73 1.34 5.98
C GLY A 55 -4.62 0.15 6.32
N ILE A 56 -5.42 0.28 7.39
CA ILE A 56 -6.36 -0.76 7.82
C ILE A 56 -7.44 -1.01 6.76
N ALA A 57 -8.03 0.05 6.19
CA ALA A 57 -9.05 -0.06 5.16
C ALA A 57 -8.52 -0.81 3.92
N VAL A 58 -7.29 -0.50 3.48
CA VAL A 58 -6.62 -1.20 2.37
C VAL A 58 -6.32 -2.65 2.74
N ALA A 59 -5.90 -2.94 3.97
CA ALA A 59 -5.68 -4.31 4.44
C ALA A 59 -6.95 -5.15 4.32
N VAL A 60 -8.06 -4.64 4.86
CA VAL A 60 -9.37 -5.29 4.82
C VAL A 60 -9.82 -5.47 3.37
N PHE A 61 -9.67 -4.44 2.54
CA PHE A 61 -10.00 -4.51 1.11
C PHE A 61 -9.21 -5.61 0.38
N VAL A 62 -7.88 -5.66 0.57
CA VAL A 62 -7.01 -6.69 -0.03
C VAL A 62 -7.42 -8.09 0.41
N ILE A 63 -7.76 -8.29 1.68
CA ILE A 63 -8.18 -9.61 2.21
C ILE A 63 -9.55 -10.01 1.67
N VAL A 64 -10.54 -9.12 1.71
CA VAL A 64 -11.92 -9.41 1.29
C VAL A 64 -12.00 -9.66 -0.22
N GLU A 65 -11.44 -8.74 -1.01
CA GLU A 65 -11.46 -8.83 -2.47
C GLU A 65 -10.55 -9.95 -2.96
N GLY A 66 -9.40 -10.13 -2.32
CA GLY A 66 -8.49 -11.23 -2.59
C GLY A 66 -9.10 -12.61 -2.38
N ARG A 67 -9.84 -12.79 -1.28
CA ARG A 67 -10.59 -14.03 -1.02
C ARG A 67 -11.74 -14.22 -2.01
N ARG A 68 -12.46 -13.14 -2.38
CA ARG A 68 -13.53 -13.20 -3.39
C ARG A 68 -13.04 -13.68 -4.75
N LEU A 69 -11.86 -13.22 -5.16
CA LEU A 69 -11.26 -13.55 -6.46
C LEU A 69 -10.36 -14.79 -6.42
N ALA A 70 -10.33 -15.55 -5.31
CA ALA A 70 -9.49 -16.74 -5.11
C ALA A 70 -7.99 -16.54 -5.48
N MET A 71 -7.47 -15.33 -5.29
CA MET A 71 -6.10 -15.01 -5.71
C MET A 71 -5.07 -15.68 -4.80
N ARG A 72 -4.19 -16.49 -5.38
CA ARG A 72 -3.19 -17.29 -4.65
C ARG A 72 -1.99 -16.46 -4.11
N ARG A 73 -1.84 -15.19 -4.51
CA ARG A 73 -0.66 -14.34 -4.25
C ARG A 73 -0.93 -13.08 -3.40
N LEU A 74 -1.91 -13.13 -2.50
CA LEU A 74 -2.30 -11.99 -1.64
C LEU A 74 -1.23 -11.56 -0.63
N TRP A 75 -0.26 -12.43 -0.33
CA TRP A 75 0.84 -12.12 0.58
C TRP A 75 1.71 -10.93 0.11
N VAL A 76 1.82 -10.70 -1.20
CA VAL A 76 2.65 -9.62 -1.76
C VAL A 76 2.08 -8.22 -1.45
N PRO A 77 0.82 -7.89 -1.80
CA PRO A 77 0.24 -6.61 -1.42
C PRO A 77 0.13 -6.44 0.10
N LEU A 78 -0.04 -7.52 0.86
CA LEU A 78 -0.01 -7.46 2.33
C LEU A 78 1.36 -7.04 2.88
N CYS A 79 2.46 -7.56 2.31
CA CYS A 79 3.81 -7.13 2.69
C CYS A 79 4.08 -5.67 2.30
N CYS A 80 3.58 -5.23 1.14
CA CYS A 80 3.71 -3.83 0.72
C CYS A 80 2.91 -2.85 1.58
N LEU A 81 1.89 -3.33 2.30
CA LEU A 81 1.15 -2.51 3.27
C LEU A 81 2.03 -2.06 4.43
N ALA A 82 3.07 -2.83 4.77
CA ALA A 82 4.05 -2.42 5.78
C ALA A 82 4.88 -1.20 5.33
N VAL A 83 5.01 -0.96 4.03
CA VAL A 83 5.63 0.24 3.45
C VAL A 83 4.63 1.38 3.36
N GLY A 84 3.37 1.05 3.06
CA GLY A 84 2.25 1.97 3.19
C GLY A 84 1.05 1.64 2.28
N PRO A 85 -0.15 2.14 2.62
CA PRO A 85 -1.36 1.93 1.83
C PRO A 85 -1.24 2.43 0.38
N SER A 86 -0.51 3.52 0.15
CA SER A 86 -0.30 4.09 -1.18
C SER A 86 0.49 3.19 -2.14
N LEU A 87 1.29 2.24 -1.62
CA LEU A 87 1.98 1.23 -2.44
C LEU A 87 1.15 -0.06 -2.54
N ALA A 88 0.53 -0.48 -1.44
CA ALA A 88 -0.23 -1.73 -1.37
C ALA A 88 -1.45 -1.74 -2.29
N LEU A 89 -2.19 -0.62 -2.36
CA LEU A 89 -3.40 -0.50 -3.16
C LEU A 89 -3.14 -0.61 -4.68
N PRO A 90 -2.25 0.17 -5.31
CA PRO A 90 -1.98 0.04 -6.74
C PRO A 90 -1.37 -1.32 -7.10
N LEU A 91 -0.54 -1.90 -6.24
CA LEU A 91 0.02 -3.23 -6.46
C LEU A 91 -1.06 -4.31 -6.45
N PHE A 92 -2.03 -4.21 -5.54
CA PHE A 92 -3.19 -5.10 -5.51
C PHE A 92 -4.04 -4.97 -6.79
N LEU A 93 -4.32 -3.75 -7.23
CA LEU A 93 -5.08 -3.50 -8.47
C LEU A 93 -4.36 -4.08 -9.70
N PHE A 94 -3.04 -3.97 -9.77
CA PHE A 94 -2.24 -4.57 -10.84
C PHE A 94 -2.34 -6.11 -10.87
N PHE A 95 -2.24 -6.77 -9.71
CA PHE A 95 -2.43 -8.22 -9.64
C PHE A 95 -3.86 -8.64 -10.01
N ARG A 96 -4.85 -7.84 -9.62
CA ARG A 96 -6.26 -8.06 -9.98
C ARG A 96 -6.49 -8.01 -11.48
N GLU A 97 -5.97 -6.98 -12.16
CA GLU A 97 -6.05 -6.89 -13.62
C GLU A 97 -5.42 -8.10 -14.31
N ARG A 98 -4.25 -8.55 -13.84
CA ARG A 98 -3.57 -9.72 -14.43
C ARG A 98 -4.34 -11.01 -14.22
N HIS A 99 -4.95 -11.19 -13.06
CA HIS A 99 -5.74 -12.39 -12.76
C HIS A 99 -7.02 -12.44 -13.63
N LEU A 100 -7.71 -11.31 -13.76
CA LEU A 100 -8.90 -11.20 -14.61
C LEU A 100 -8.56 -11.39 -16.10
N ALA A 101 -7.43 -10.85 -16.56
CA ALA A 101 -6.98 -11.07 -17.94
C ALA A 101 -6.66 -12.54 -18.23
N ALA A 102 -6.01 -13.25 -17.28
CA ALA A 102 -5.73 -14.67 -17.41
C ALA A 102 -7.02 -15.52 -17.40
N ALA A 103 -7.95 -15.24 -16.48
CA ALA A 103 -9.23 -15.93 -16.42
C ALA A 103 -10.12 -15.68 -17.66
N GLY A 104 -10.04 -14.49 -18.25
CA GLY A 104 -10.74 -14.18 -19.50
C GLY A 104 -10.13 -14.88 -20.72
N LEU A 105 -8.82 -15.08 -20.74
CA LEU A 105 -8.14 -15.89 -21.78
C LEU A 105 -8.51 -17.36 -21.66
N ASP A 106 -8.61 -17.91 -20.44
CA ASP A 106 -9.04 -19.30 -20.24
C ASP A 106 -10.48 -19.54 -20.71
N ALA A 107 -11.38 -18.55 -20.56
CA ALA A 107 -12.75 -18.64 -21.06
C ALA A 107 -12.82 -18.64 -22.60
N VAL A 108 -11.99 -17.82 -23.27
CA VAL A 108 -11.96 -17.72 -24.75
C VAL A 108 -11.28 -18.92 -25.41
N VAL A 109 -10.36 -19.61 -24.73
CA VAL A 109 -9.68 -20.82 -25.26
C VAL A 109 -10.57 -22.07 -25.15
N LEU A 110 -11.61 -22.03 -24.31
CA LEU A 110 -12.56 -23.14 -24.11
C LEU A 110 -13.83 -23.04 -24.98
N ASP A 111 -14.00 -21.95 -25.74
CA ASP A 111 -15.04 -21.74 -26.76
C ASP A 111 -14.49 -22.01 -28.17
#